data_AF-A0A533SK45-F1
#
_entry.id   AF-A0A533SK45-F1
#
_cell.length_a   1.000
_cell.length_b   1.000
_cell.length_c   1.000
_cell.angle_alpha   90.00
_cell.angle_beta   90.00
_cell.angle_gamma   90.00
#
_symmetry.space_group_name_H-M   'P 1'
#
loop_
_entity.id
_entity.type
_entity.pdbx_description
1 polymer ?
#
loop_
_entity_poly.entity_id
_entity_poly.type
_entity_poly.pdbx_seq_one_letter_code
_entity_poly.pdbx_strand_id
1 'polypeptide(L)'
;MADLGSNGDSIKLGVMFSLIGLGWLGMHPLKNVFNKLSWDKREKAENYVIYYTHRGAPNDTRAIKASAVTKVGASWFTYATGESEEALIPFHRVQRIVNINTGRSIWMSRSKKNH
;
A
#
# COMPACT_ATOMS: atom_id res chain seq x y z
N MET A 1 56.78 -20.23 -14.27
CA MET A 1 55.52 -19.99 -14.99
C MET A 1 54.38 -20.27 -14.01
N ALA A 2 53.91 -19.26 -13.25
CA ALA A 2 52.75 -18.40 -13.57
C ALA A 2 51.44 -19.21 -13.56
N ASP A 3 50.39 -18.94 -12.78
CA ASP A 3 49.98 -17.76 -12.01
C ASP A 3 48.97 -18.20 -10.92
N LEU A 4 49.02 -17.55 -9.75
CA LEU A 4 48.04 -17.65 -8.66
C LEU A 4 47.26 -16.33 -8.66
N GLY A 5 46.01 -16.35 -9.10
CA GLY A 5 45.10 -15.22 -8.90
C GLY A 5 43.80 -15.26 -9.71
N SER A 6 42.66 -15.41 -9.03
CA SER A 6 41.64 -14.36 -9.00
C SER A 6 40.48 -14.78 -8.09
N ASN A 7 40.23 -13.94 -7.11
CA ASN A 7 39.07 -13.92 -6.23
C ASN A 7 37.75 -13.89 -7.04
N GLY A 8 36.71 -14.49 -6.48
CA GLY A 8 35.39 -14.58 -7.10
C GLY A 8 34.31 -15.07 -6.13
N ASP A 9 34.12 -14.29 -5.08
CA ASP A 9 32.98 -14.21 -4.17
C ASP A 9 31.66 -14.90 -4.57
N SER A 10 31.09 -15.61 -3.59
CA SER A 10 29.70 -15.44 -3.16
C SER A 10 28.55 -15.58 -4.17
N ILE A 11 28.50 -16.65 -4.97
CA ILE A 11 27.24 -17.02 -5.66
C ILE A 11 26.45 -18.03 -4.80
N LYS A 12 25.95 -17.55 -3.65
CA LYS A 12 24.88 -18.21 -2.87
C LYS A 12 23.68 -17.29 -2.58
N LEU A 13 23.64 -16.08 -3.13
CA LEU A 13 22.50 -15.16 -3.07
C LEU A 13 22.15 -14.69 -4.48
N GLY A 14 21.09 -15.23 -5.08
CA GLY A 14 20.70 -14.75 -6.40
C GLY A 14 19.47 -15.36 -7.05
N VAL A 15 18.69 -16.22 -6.38
CA VAL A 15 17.45 -16.76 -6.95
C VAL A 15 16.34 -16.78 -5.89
N MET A 16 15.86 -15.60 -5.51
CA MET A 16 14.63 -15.42 -4.71
C MET A 16 13.75 -14.29 -5.32
N PHE A 17 13.64 -14.28 -6.65
CA PHE A 17 12.77 -13.36 -7.40
C PHE A 17 11.84 -14.12 -8.37
N SER A 18 11.31 -15.29 -7.96
CA SER A 18 10.55 -16.18 -8.87
C SER A 18 9.04 -16.36 -8.58
N LEU A 19 8.36 -15.50 -7.80
CA LEU A 19 6.91 -15.67 -7.57
C LEU A 19 6.09 -14.36 -7.58
N ILE A 20 6.18 -13.56 -8.64
CA ILE A 20 5.24 -12.43 -8.85
C ILE A 20 4.73 -12.38 -10.31
N GLY A 21 4.57 -13.56 -10.94
CA GLY A 21 4.33 -13.67 -12.38
C GLY A 21 2.91 -14.00 -12.84
N LEU A 22 1.96 -14.41 -11.98
CA LEU A 22 0.68 -14.95 -12.48
C LEU A 22 -0.58 -14.53 -11.69
N GLY A 23 -0.53 -13.46 -10.89
CA GLY A 23 -1.71 -12.90 -10.20
C GLY A 23 -2.09 -11.46 -10.62
N TRP A 24 -1.34 -10.83 -11.53
CA TRP A 24 -1.37 -9.38 -11.71
C TRP A 24 -2.40 -8.88 -12.75
N LEU A 25 -3.03 -9.73 -13.55
CA LEU A 25 -3.83 -9.29 -14.71
C LEU A 25 -5.29 -8.88 -14.44
N GLY A 26 -5.73 -8.75 -13.18
CA GLY A 26 -7.11 -8.31 -12.87
C GLY A 26 -7.31 -7.56 -11.55
N MET A 27 -6.23 -7.16 -10.88
CA MET A 27 -6.32 -6.61 -9.52
C MET A 27 -6.36 -5.07 -9.53
N HIS A 28 -7.32 -4.49 -8.82
CA HIS A 28 -7.46 -3.03 -8.70
C HIS A 28 -6.14 -2.42 -8.17
N PRO A 29 -5.55 -1.38 -8.81
CA PRO A 29 -4.22 -0.88 -8.44
C PRO A 29 -4.08 -0.49 -6.96
N LEU A 30 -5.13 0.08 -6.37
CA LEU A 30 -5.16 0.39 -4.94
C LEU A 30 -5.13 -0.86 -4.04
N LYS A 31 -5.70 -1.99 -4.48
CA LYS A 31 -5.60 -3.26 -3.76
C LYS A 31 -4.14 -3.71 -3.67
N ASN A 32 -3.34 -3.50 -4.71
CA ASN A 32 -1.92 -3.83 -4.68
C ASN A 32 -1.18 -3.00 -3.64
N VAL A 33 -1.54 -1.71 -3.48
CA VAL A 33 -0.97 -0.85 -2.44
C VAL A 33 -1.30 -1.39 -1.06
N PHE A 34 -2.57 -1.71 -0.78
CA PHE A 34 -2.98 -2.30 0.49
C PHE A 34 -2.32 -3.64 0.76
N ASN A 35 -2.24 -4.52 -0.24
CA ASN A 35 -1.54 -5.79 -0.12
C ASN A 35 -0.07 -5.54 0.26
N LYS A 36 0.63 -4.66 -0.46
CA LYS A 36 2.03 -4.32 -0.16
C LYS A 36 2.19 -3.86 1.29
N LEU A 37 1.33 -2.97 1.78
CA LEU A 37 1.37 -2.51 3.18
C LEU A 37 1.13 -3.61 4.21
N SER A 38 0.49 -4.72 3.80
CA SER A 38 0.18 -5.86 4.66
C SER A 38 1.30 -6.91 4.70
N TRP A 39 1.94 -7.20 3.55
CA TRP A 39 2.93 -8.30 3.45
C TRP A 39 4.39 -7.87 3.40
N ASP A 40 4.70 -6.63 2.96
CA ASP A 40 6.08 -6.18 2.82
C ASP A 40 6.66 -5.77 4.18
N LYS A 41 7.60 -6.56 4.71
CA LYS A 41 8.24 -6.33 6.03
C LYS A 41 8.97 -4.98 6.14
N ARG A 42 9.32 -4.35 5.01
CA ARG A 42 9.98 -3.03 4.97
C ARG A 42 8.98 -1.91 5.22
N GLU A 43 7.70 -2.17 4.96
CA GLU A 43 6.61 -1.25 5.17
C GLU A 43 5.94 -1.53 6.52
N LYS A 44 5.64 -0.48 7.29
CA LYS A 44 4.83 -0.60 8.51
C LYS A 44 3.54 0.19 8.32
N ALA A 45 2.39 -0.47 8.34
CA ALA A 45 1.09 0.17 8.10
C ALA A 45 0.81 1.36 9.04
N GLU A 46 1.36 1.34 10.25
CA GLU A 46 1.27 2.44 11.22
C GLU A 46 1.91 3.75 10.72
N ASN A 47 2.89 3.67 9.82
CA ASN A 47 3.56 4.81 9.22
C ASN A 47 2.78 5.44 8.07
N TYR A 48 1.57 4.94 7.77
CA TYR A 48 0.78 5.37 6.64
C TYR A 48 -0.57 5.93 7.08
N VAL A 49 -0.97 7.02 6.44
CA VAL A 49 -2.30 7.62 6.60
C VAL A 49 -3.06 7.55 5.28
N ILE A 50 -4.29 7.06 5.35
CA ILE A 50 -5.24 6.97 4.25
C ILE A 50 -6.19 8.14 4.35
N TYR A 51 -6.24 8.97 3.30
CA TYR A 51 -7.17 10.07 3.18
C TYR A 51 -8.29 9.68 2.22
N TYR A 52 -9.55 9.85 2.63
CA TYR A 52 -10.71 9.47 1.83
C TYR A 52 -11.87 10.46 1.99
N THR A 53 -12.74 10.51 0.98
CA THR A 53 -13.91 11.38 0.98
C THR A 53 -15.04 10.80 1.84
N HIS A 54 -15.57 11.58 2.77
CA HIS A 54 -16.73 11.24 3.60
C HIS A 54 -17.71 12.41 3.61
N ARG A 55 -19.01 12.13 3.40
CA ARG A 55 -20.04 13.18 3.38
C ARG A 55 -20.22 13.75 4.79
N GLY A 56 -20.20 15.08 4.92
CA GLY A 56 -20.45 15.76 6.19
C GLY A 56 -19.23 15.92 7.12
N ALA A 57 -18.01 15.80 6.59
CA ALA A 57 -16.77 16.16 7.30
C ALA A 57 -16.26 17.54 6.83
N PRO A 58 -15.48 18.28 7.64
CA PRO A 58 -14.79 19.49 7.15
C PRO A 58 -13.93 19.15 5.93
N ASN A 59 -14.08 19.89 4.83
CA ASN A 59 -13.47 19.61 3.51
C ASN A 59 -13.81 18.22 2.92
N ASP A 60 -14.91 17.60 3.35
CA ASP A 60 -15.37 16.27 2.93
C ASP A 60 -14.30 15.17 3.04
N THR A 61 -13.27 15.33 3.88
CA THR A 61 -12.11 14.43 3.93
C THR A 61 -11.89 13.90 5.33
N ARG A 62 -11.72 12.58 5.46
CA ARG A 62 -11.30 11.89 6.70
C ARG A 62 -9.94 11.24 6.50
N ALA A 63 -9.25 11.04 7.61
CA ALA A 63 -7.95 10.40 7.68
C ALA A 63 -7.94 9.28 8.71
N ILE A 64 -7.40 8.11 8.35
CA ILE A 64 -7.17 6.99 9.27
C ILE A 64 -5.75 6.46 9.10
N LYS A 65 -5.19 5.84 10.15
CA LYS A 65 -3.96 5.05 10.01
C LYS A 65 -4.24 3.82 9.15
N ALA A 66 -3.31 3.44 8.29
CA ALA A 66 -3.47 2.22 7.51
C ALA A 66 -3.48 0.96 8.38
N SER A 67 -2.89 1.01 9.57
CA SER A 67 -2.99 -0.06 10.57
C SER A 67 -4.39 -0.28 11.14
N ALA A 68 -5.33 0.67 10.97
CA ALA A 68 -6.73 0.48 11.39
C ALA A 68 -7.54 -0.39 10.41
N VAL A 69 -7.01 -0.64 9.21
CA VAL A 69 -7.70 -1.44 8.19
C VAL A 69 -7.79 -2.89 8.65
N THR A 70 -9.01 -3.41 8.75
CA THR A 70 -9.29 -4.79 9.20
C THR A 70 -9.40 -5.76 8.04
N LYS A 71 -9.98 -5.34 6.90
CA LYS A 71 -10.13 -6.17 5.70
C LYS A 71 -9.98 -5.37 4.42
N VAL A 72 -9.42 -6.02 3.40
CA VAL A 72 -9.25 -5.45 2.06
C VAL A 72 -9.95 -6.36 1.05
N GLY A 73 -11.03 -5.86 0.46
CA GLY A 73 -11.81 -6.51 -0.58
C GLY A 73 -11.28 -6.24 -1.99
N ALA A 74 -12.10 -6.53 -3.00
CA ALA A 74 -11.74 -6.30 -4.41
C ALA A 74 -11.66 -4.81 -4.77
N SER A 75 -12.59 -4.01 -4.23
CA SER A 75 -12.77 -2.59 -4.55
C SER A 75 -13.09 -1.72 -3.33
N TRP A 76 -12.82 -2.23 -2.13
CA TRP A 76 -13.16 -1.61 -0.85
C TRP A 76 -12.21 -2.10 0.24
N PHE A 77 -12.18 -1.39 1.36
CA PHE A 77 -11.60 -1.85 2.62
C PHE A 77 -12.55 -1.57 3.78
N THR A 78 -12.38 -2.27 4.90
CA THR A 78 -13.06 -1.94 6.17
C THR A 78 -12.06 -1.53 7.23
N TYR A 79 -12.51 -0.75 8.20
CA TYR A 79 -11.74 -0.43 9.40
C TYR A 79 -12.70 -0.32 10.59
N ALA A 80 -12.19 -0.59 11.80
CA ALA A 80 -12.98 -0.48 13.01
C ALA A 80 -13.24 0.99 13.38
N THR A 81 -14.50 1.33 13.62
CA THR A 81 -14.96 2.60 14.18
C THR A 81 -15.51 2.37 15.58
N GLY A 82 -14.70 2.61 16.62
CA GLY A 82 -15.14 2.42 18.01
C GLY A 82 -15.45 0.96 18.38
N GLU A 83 -16.23 0.75 19.44
CA GLU A 83 -16.34 -0.53 20.15
C GLU A 83 -16.99 -1.68 19.38
N SER A 84 -17.76 -1.44 18.31
CA SER A 84 -18.41 -2.56 17.58
C SER A 84 -18.82 -2.28 16.13
N GLU A 85 -18.51 -1.11 15.56
CA GLU A 85 -18.90 -0.80 14.17
C GLU A 85 -17.71 -0.97 13.21
N GLU A 86 -17.92 -1.63 12.07
CA GLU A 86 -16.98 -1.63 10.95
C GLU A 86 -17.47 -0.70 9.85
N ALA A 87 -16.62 0.22 9.42
CA ALA A 87 -16.92 1.11 8.31
C ALA A 87 -16.35 0.56 7.01
N LEU A 88 -17.21 0.29 6.02
CA LEU A 88 -16.82 -0.10 4.66
C LEU A 88 -16.57 1.13 3.79
N ILE A 89 -15.37 1.23 3.24
CA ILE A 89 -14.92 2.34 2.40
C ILE A 89 -14.58 1.83 0.99
N PRO A 90 -15.34 2.24 -0.03
CA PRO A 90 -14.99 1.99 -1.42
C PRO A 90 -13.71 2.70 -1.84
N PHE A 91 -12.90 2.04 -2.68
CA PHE A 91 -11.63 2.55 -3.18
C PHE A 91 -11.73 3.85 -3.97
N HIS A 92 -12.84 4.09 -4.68
CA HIS A 92 -13.04 5.34 -5.41
C HIS A 92 -13.15 6.56 -4.48
N ARG A 93 -13.32 6.36 -3.17
CA ARG A 93 -13.31 7.44 -2.17
C ARG A 93 -11.90 7.74 -1.67
N VAL A 94 -10.92 6.86 -1.89
CA VAL A 94 -9.55 7.06 -1.40
C VAL A 94 -8.85 8.08 -2.28
N GLN A 95 -8.46 9.21 -1.68
CA GLN A 95 -7.82 10.32 -2.36
C GLN A 95 -6.30 10.16 -2.41
N ARG A 96 -5.67 9.77 -1.29
CA ARG A 96 -4.22 9.54 -1.20
C ARG A 96 -3.84 8.64 -0.03
N ILE A 97 -2.68 7.99 -0.15
CA ILE A 97 -2.03 7.27 0.94
C ILE A 97 -0.60 7.81 1.09
N VAL A 98 -0.27 8.29 2.29
CA VAL A 98 0.96 9.04 2.56
C VAL A 98 1.74 8.37 3.69
N ASN A 99 3.03 8.19 3.48
CA ASN A 99 3.97 7.82 4.53
C ASN A 99 4.25 9.06 5.40
N ILE A 100 3.88 9.03 6.68
CA ILE A 100 4.00 10.21 7.57
C ILE A 100 5.44 10.51 7.98
N ASN A 101 6.33 9.51 7.96
CA ASN A 101 7.73 9.69 8.35
C ASN A 101 8.53 10.41 7.25
N THR A 102 8.18 10.15 5.99
CA THR A 102 8.89 10.70 4.81
C THR A 102 8.11 11.79 4.08
N GLY A 103 6.81 11.95 4.36
CA GLY A 103 5.89 12.79 3.60
C GLY A 103 5.55 12.26 2.20
N ARG A 104 6.13 11.14 1.77
CA ARG A 104 5.95 10.61 0.41
C ARG A 104 4.57 9.99 0.22
N SER A 105 3.89 10.40 -0.84
CA SER A 105 2.66 9.75 -1.30
C SER A 105 2.98 8.48 -2.10
N ILE A 106 2.37 7.36 -1.72
CA ILE A 106 2.50 6.07 -2.42
C ILE A 106 1.27 5.76 -3.28
N TRP A 107 0.18 6.51 -3.07
CA TRP A 107 -1.02 6.45 -3.88
C TRP A 107 -1.67 7.82 -3.95
N MET A 108 -2.13 8.20 -5.15
CA MET A 108 -3.00 9.36 -5.35
C MET A 108 -4.09 8.98 -6.33
N SER A 109 -5.33 9.33 -5.99
CA SER A 109 -6.44 9.25 -6.94
C SER A 109 -6.17 10.18 -8.12
N ARG A 110 -6.56 9.72 -9.32
CA ARG A 110 -6.56 10.56 -10.51
C ARG A 110 -7.78 11.47 -10.43
N SER A 111 -7.70 12.57 -9.70
CA SER A 111 -8.73 13.62 -9.82
C SER A 111 -8.62 14.22 -11.23
N LYS A 112 -9.72 14.30 -11.97
CA LYS A 112 -9.76 15.14 -13.19
C LYS A 112 -9.53 16.57 -12.72
N LYS A 113 -8.44 17.21 -13.17
CA LYS A 113 -8.37 18.68 -13.15
C LYS A 113 -9.50 19.16 -14.06
N ASN A 114 -10.61 19.58 -13.49
CA ASN A 114 -11.56 20.39 -14.24
C ASN A 114 -10.85 21.70 -14.53
N HIS A 115 -10.53 21.91 -15.81
CA HIS A 115 -10.02 23.16 -16.36
C HIS A 115 -11.22 24.09 -16.60
#